data_AF-A0A8C2M2Y6-F1
#
_entry.id   AF-A0A8C2M2Y6-F1
#
_cell.length_a   1.000
_cell.length_b   1.000
_cell.length_c   1.000
_cell.angle_alpha   90.00
_cell.angle_beta   90.00
_cell.angle_gamma   90.00
#
_symmetry.space_group_name_H-M   'P 1'
#
loop_
_entity.id
_entity.type
_entity.pdbx_description
1 polymer ?
#
loop_
_entity_poly.entity_id
_entity_poly.type
_entity_poly.pdbx_seq_one_letter_code
_entity_poly.pdbx_strand_id
1 'polypeptide(L)'
;MFYCNITKEFIDGSLQNGGKVLVHGNAGISRSAAFVIAYIMETFGMKYRDAFAYVQERRFCINPNAGFVHQLQEFLYTVSFYCSLKRTHEEEDDFGNMQVATAQNG
;
A
#
# COMPACT_ATOMS: atom_id res chain seq x y z
N MET A 1 -2.80 10.86 -9.01
CA MET A 1 -3.25 10.00 -7.91
C MET A 1 -3.08 10.77 -6.59
N PHE A 2 -4.13 10.98 -5.78
CA PHE A 2 -4.07 11.73 -4.50
C PHE A 2 -3.43 10.95 -3.34
N TYR A 3 -3.01 9.71 -3.60
CA TYR A 3 -2.42 8.84 -2.61
C TYR A 3 -0.96 9.28 -2.38
N CYS A 4 -0.67 9.79 -1.18
CA CYS A 4 0.65 10.33 -0.81
C CYS A 4 1.22 9.61 0.43
N ASN A 5 2.55 9.64 0.56
CA ASN A 5 3.28 9.00 1.66
C ASN A 5 2.74 9.40 3.04
N ILE A 6 2.39 10.67 3.23
CA ILE A 6 1.83 11.18 4.51
C ILE A 6 0.59 10.38 4.93
N THR A 7 -0.30 10.05 3.98
CA THR A 7 -1.52 9.32 4.32
C THR A 7 -1.24 7.85 4.60
N LYS A 8 -0.29 7.25 3.87
CA LYS A 8 0.18 5.89 4.17
C LYS A 8 0.78 5.81 5.57
N GLU A 9 1.70 6.72 5.90
CA GLU A 9 2.35 6.78 7.20
C GLU A 9 1.33 6.95 8.34
N PHE A 10 0.29 7.76 8.13
CA PHE A 10 -0.81 7.89 9.08
C PHE A 10 -1.54 6.56 9.31
N ILE A 11 -1.86 5.85 8.23
CA ILE A 11 -2.54 4.55 8.33
C ILE A 11 -1.64 3.52 9.02
N ASP A 12 -0.41 3.38 8.55
CA ASP A 12 0.55 2.41 9.07
C ASP A 12 0.85 2.68 10.54
N GLY A 13 1.09 3.94 10.92
CA GLY A 13 1.33 4.34 12.30
C GLY A 13 0.15 4.03 13.22
N SER A 14 -1.09 4.22 12.77
CA SER A 14 -2.27 3.84 13.55
C SER A 14 -2.39 2.32 13.72
N LEU A 15 -2.17 1.56 12.64
CA LEU A 15 -2.27 0.10 12.66
C LEU A 15 -1.17 -0.56 13.49
N GLN A 16 0.07 -0.05 13.42
CA GLN A 16 1.20 -0.54 14.23
C GLN A 16 0.96 -0.35 15.73
N ASN A 17 0.22 0.69 16.11
CA ASN A 17 -0.15 0.96 17.50
C ASN A 17 -1.43 0.20 17.95
N GLY A 18 -1.91 -0.76 17.17
CA GLY A 18 -3.13 -1.52 17.47
C GLY A 18 -4.43 -0.73 17.28
N GLY A 19 -4.36 0.44 16.64
CA GLY A 19 -5.49 1.29 16.32
C GLY A 19 -6.31 0.80 15.13
N LYS A 20 -7.32 1.58 14.75
CA LYS A 20 -8.15 1.35 13.56
C LYS A 20 -8.34 2.66 12.81
N VAL A 21 -8.29 2.60 11.49
CA VAL A 21 -8.50 3.77 10.63
C VAL A 21 -9.78 3.62 9.82
N LEU A 22 -10.60 4.67 9.83
CA LEU A 22 -11.78 4.78 8.98
C LEU A 22 -11.46 5.69 7.78
N VAL A 23 -11.35 5.08 6.60
CA VAL A 23 -11.27 5.84 5.33
C VAL A 23 -12.68 5.99 4.77
N HIS A 24 -13.18 7.22 4.70
CA HIS A 24 -14.53 7.50 4.20
C HIS A 24 -14.55 8.62 3.16
N GLY A 25 -15.57 8.57 2.30
CA GLY A 25 -15.98 9.68 1.47
C GLY A 25 -17.45 9.97 1.72
N ASN A 26 -18.11 10.72 0.84
CA ASN A 26 -19.54 11.02 1.03
C ASN A 26 -20.43 9.76 1.00
N ALA A 27 -20.25 8.90 -0.03
CA ALA A 27 -21.04 7.67 -0.21
C ALA A 27 -20.23 6.38 0.02
N GLY A 28 -18.90 6.50 0.19
CA GLY A 28 -18.03 5.32 0.29
C GLY A 28 -17.92 4.49 -1.00
N ILE A 29 -18.30 5.03 -2.15
CA ILE A 29 -18.37 4.29 -3.43
C ILE A 29 -17.11 4.49 -4.28
N SER A 30 -16.66 5.74 -4.44
CA SER A 30 -15.64 6.08 -5.45
C SER A 30 -14.30 6.51 -4.84
N ARG A 31 -14.21 7.74 -4.30
CA ARG A 31 -12.95 8.30 -3.74
C ARG A 31 -12.30 7.45 -2.66
N SER A 32 -13.04 7.11 -1.60
CA SER A 32 -12.50 6.32 -0.49
C SER A 32 -12.20 4.89 -0.92
N ALA A 33 -13.00 4.30 -1.82
CA ALA A 33 -12.73 2.98 -2.36
C ALA A 33 -11.42 2.94 -3.17
N ALA A 34 -11.23 3.91 -4.07
CA ALA A 34 -9.99 4.06 -4.83
C ALA A 34 -8.78 4.21 -3.92
N PHE A 35 -8.92 5.00 -2.84
CA PHE A 35 -7.86 5.18 -1.86
C PHE A 35 -7.48 3.86 -1.16
N VAL A 36 -8.47 3.13 -0.67
CA VAL A 36 -8.25 1.84 0.00
C VAL A 36 -7.62 0.83 -0.97
N ILE A 37 -8.07 0.78 -2.23
CA ILE A 37 -7.46 -0.09 -3.25
C ILE A 37 -5.98 0.26 -3.43
N ALA A 38 -5.63 1.55 -3.54
CA ALA A 38 -4.23 1.98 -3.67
C ALA A 38 -3.37 1.52 -2.48
N TYR A 39 -3.90 1.71 -1.26
CA TYR A 39 -3.23 1.27 -0.03
C TYR A 39 -2.98 -0.25 -0.03
N ILE A 40 -3.96 -1.05 -0.45
CA ILE A 40 -3.82 -2.51 -0.54
C ILE A 40 -2.79 -2.90 -1.61
N MET A 41 -2.82 -2.25 -2.78
CA MET A 41 -1.88 -2.53 -3.87
C MET A 41 -0.43 -2.29 -3.43
N GLU A 42 -0.17 -1.18 -2.75
CA GLU A 42 1.19 -0.86 -2.28
C GLU A 42 1.62 -1.72 -1.10
N THR A 43 0.77 -1.87 -0.09
CA THR A 43 1.14 -2.53 1.18
C THR A 43 1.28 -4.04 1.01
N PHE A 44 0.49 -4.65 0.11
CA PHE A 44 0.50 -6.10 -0.10
C PHE A 44 1.04 -6.52 -1.47
N GLY A 45 1.55 -5.58 -2.28
CA GLY A 45 2.07 -5.87 -3.63
C GLY A 45 1.01 -6.45 -4.57
N MET A 46 -0.27 -6.16 -4.35
CA MET A 46 -1.37 -6.70 -5.15
C MET A 46 -1.54 -5.92 -6.45
N LYS A 47 -1.85 -6.63 -7.54
CA LYS A 47 -2.29 -5.99 -8.78
C LYS A 47 -3.67 -5.36 -8.57
N TYR A 48 -3.98 -4.33 -9.36
CA TYR A 48 -5.25 -3.61 -9.29
C TYR A 48 -6.47 -4.54 -9.28
N ARG A 49 -6.50 -5.56 -10.16
CA ARG A 49 -7.63 -6.51 -10.24
C ARG A 49 -7.86 -7.25 -8.94
N ASP A 50 -6.79 -7.73 -8.30
CA ASP A 50 -6.87 -8.53 -7.09
C ASP A 50 -7.21 -7.64 -5.88
N ALA A 51 -6.58 -6.46 -5.79
CA ALA A 51 -6.90 -5.46 -4.79
C ALA A 51 -8.35 -4.96 -4.89
N PHE A 52 -8.84 -4.72 -6.11
CA PHE A 52 -10.23 -4.34 -6.35
C PHE A 52 -11.20 -5.42 -5.87
N ALA A 53 -10.98 -6.68 -6.26
CA ALA A 53 -11.81 -7.80 -5.85
C ALA A 53 -11.81 -7.97 -4.31
N TYR A 54 -10.64 -7.86 -3.68
CA TYR A 54 -10.48 -7.93 -2.23
C TYR A 54 -11.30 -6.87 -1.48
N VAL A 55 -11.30 -5.63 -1.97
CA VAL A 55 -12.09 -4.54 -1.38
C VAL A 55 -13.58 -4.70 -1.70
N GLN A 56 -13.92 -5.16 -2.91
CA GLN A 56 -15.31 -5.38 -3.32
C GLN A 56 -15.99 -6.47 -2.51
N GLU A 57 -15.27 -7.54 -2.16
CA GLU A 57 -15.79 -8.59 -1.29
C GLU A 57 -16.23 -8.06 0.09
N ARG A 58 -15.50 -7.07 0.62
CA ARG A 58 -15.81 -6.42 1.92
C ARG A 58 -16.84 -5.28 1.79
N ARG A 59 -16.95 -4.69 0.59
CA ARG A 59 -17.90 -3.63 0.29
C ARG A 59 -18.35 -3.72 -1.17
N PHE A 60 -19.42 -4.47 -1.40
CA PHE A 60 -19.91 -4.78 -2.75
C PHE A 60 -20.22 -3.55 -3.61
N CYS A 61 -20.59 -2.42 -2.99
CA CYS A 61 -21.03 -1.21 -3.68
C CYS A 61 -19.89 -0.29 -4.13
N ILE A 62 -18.61 -0.70 -3.98
CA ILE A 62 -17.52 0.11 -4.51
C ILE A 62 -17.63 0.24 -6.03
N ASN A 63 -17.41 1.46 -6.51
CA ASN A 63 -17.35 1.79 -7.92
C ASN A 63 -16.49 3.06 -8.10
N PRO A 64 -15.15 2.93 -8.05
CA PRO A 64 -14.24 3.99 -8.46
C PRO A 64 -14.59 4.49 -9.87
N ASN A 65 -14.55 5.80 -10.09
CA ASN A 65 -14.80 6.33 -11.43
C ASN A 65 -13.66 5.95 -12.38
N ALA A 66 -13.90 6.05 -13.69
CA ALA A 66 -12.92 5.68 -14.71
C ALA A 66 -11.56 6.41 -14.56
N GLY A 67 -11.58 7.68 -14.13
CA GLY A 67 -10.36 8.44 -13.85
C GLY A 67 -9.54 7.84 -12.71
N PHE A 68 -10.18 7.42 -11.62
CA PHE A 68 -9.50 6.73 -10.52
C PHE A 68 -9.02 5.33 -10.91
N VAL A 69 -9.80 4.60 -11.70
CA VAL A 69 -9.37 3.29 -12.23
C VAL A 69 -8.09 3.45 -13.05
N HIS A 70 -8.06 4.43 -13.96
CA HIS A 70 -6.88 4.71 -14.77
C HIS A 70 -5.67 5.09 -13.90
N GLN A 71 -5.85 6.00 -12.95
CA GLN A 71 -4.78 6.40 -12.01
C GLN A 71 -4.28 5.22 -11.16
N LEU A 72 -5.14 4.30 -10.75
CA LEU A 72 -4.77 3.08 -10.02
C LEU A 72 -3.96 2.11 -10.88
N GLN A 73 -4.33 1.96 -12.15
CA GLN A 73 -3.58 1.14 -13.10
C GLN A 73 -2.20 1.72 -13.40
N GLU A 74 -2.09 3.05 -13.53
CA GLU A 74 -0.79 3.74 -13.65
C GLU A 74 0.06 3.58 -12.39
N PHE A 75 -0.57 3.71 -11.21
CA PHE A 75 0.10 3.53 -9.92
C PHE A 75 0.74 2.15 -9.76
N LEU A 76 0.14 1.09 -10.33
CA LEU A 76 0.73 -0.26 -10.33
C LEU A 76 2.12 -0.29 -10.95
N TYR A 77 2.35 0.42 -12.06
CA TYR A 77 3.66 0.44 -12.71
C TYR A 77 4.71 1.11 -11.83
N THR A 78 4.34 2.24 -11.23
CA THR A 78 5.20 2.99 -10.31
C THR A 78 5.56 2.15 -9.09
N VAL A 79 4.57 1.57 -8.40
CA VAL A 79 4.80 0.74 -7.21
C VAL A 79 5.59 -0.51 -7.54
N SER A 80 5.28 -1.21 -8.64
CA SER A 80 6.01 -2.43 -9.02
C SER A 80 7.49 -2.12 -9.29
N PHE A 81 7.78 -1.00 -9.94
CA PHE A 81 9.14 -0.54 -10.19
C PHE A 81 9.86 -0.19 -8.88
N TYR A 82 9.27 0.65 -8.02
CA TYR A 82 9.87 1.03 -6.74
C TYR A 82 10.04 -0.14 -5.77
N CYS A 83 9.08 -1.07 -5.70
CA CYS A 83 9.18 -2.27 -4.88
C CYS A 83 10.29 -3.19 -5.38
N SER A 84 10.45 -3.32 -6.71
CA SER A 84 11.56 -4.06 -7.31
C SER A 84 12.92 -3.45 -6.98
N LEU A 85 13.03 -2.12 -6.87
CA LEU A 85 14.26 -1.43 -6.45
C LEU A 85 14.48 -1.46 -4.93
N LYS A 86 13.42 -1.45 -4.12
CA LYS A 86 13.57 -1.54 -2.67
C LYS A 86 14.03 -2.92 -2.21
N ARG A 87 13.57 -4.00 -2.85
CA ARG A 87 14.07 -5.36 -2.53
C ARG A 87 15.57 -5.50 -2.71
N THR A 88 16.16 -4.84 -3.72
CA THR A 88 17.61 -4.92 -3.94
C THR A 88 18.41 -4.16 -2.88
N HIS A 89 17.83 -3.12 -2.25
CA HIS A 89 18.49 -2.39 -1.16
C HIS A 89 18.26 -3.03 0.22
N GLU A 90 17.07 -3.56 0.50
CA GLU A 90 16.80 -4.27 1.76
C GLU A 90 17.61 -5.58 1.87
N GLU A 91 17.91 -6.24 0.75
CA GLU A 91 18.85 -7.38 0.73
C GLU A 91 20.30 -6.96 1.06
N GLU A 92 20.75 -5.76 0.68
CA GLU A 92 22.07 -5.24 1.07
C GLU A 92 22.12 -4.81 2.55
N ASP A 93 21.05 -4.21 3.07
CA ASP A 93 20.96 -3.80 4.47
C ASP A 93 20.87 -5.00 5.44
N ASP A 94 20.21 -6.09 5.05
CA ASP A 94 20.12 -7.32 5.86
C ASP A 94 21.47 -8.07 5.92
N PHE A 95 22.24 -8.08 4.84
CA PHE A 95 23.63 -8.57 4.85
C PHE A 95 24.55 -7.70 5.72
N GLY A 96 24.35 -6.37 5.70
CA GLY A 96 25.07 -5.43 6.57
C GLY A 96 24.79 -5.68 8.05
N ASN A 97 23.54 -5.91 8.43
CA ASN A 97 23.16 -6.17 9.83
C ASN A 97 23.57 -7.55 10.35
N MET A 98 23.65 -8.57 9.49
CA MET A 98 24.15 -9.91 9.87
C MET A 98 25.62 -9.86 10.31
N GLN A 99 26.45 -9.00 9.72
CA GLN A 99 27.87 -8.87 10.09
C GLN A 99 28.06 -8.16 11.43
N VAL A 100 27.24 -7.15 11.73
CA VAL A 100 27.34 -6.36 12.98
C VAL A 100 26.93 -7.20 14.20
N ALA A 101 25.95 -8.10 14.07
CA ALA A 101 25.47 -8.95 15.16
C ALA A 101 26.50 -10.00 15.66
N THR A 102 27.51 -10.34 14.86
CA THR A 102 28.55 -11.32 15.25
C THR A 102 29.76 -10.69 15.95
N ALA A 103 29.86 -9.36 15.98
CA ALA A 103 31.03 -8.65 16.53
C ALA A 103 30.88 -8.18 17.99
N GLN A 104 29.77 -8.44 18.67
CA GLN A 104 29.51 -7.94 20.03
C GLN A 104 29.55 -8.99 21.16
N ASN A 105 29.98 -10.23 20.86
CA ASN A 105 30.14 -11.28 21.87
C ASN A 105 31.59 -11.81 21.94
N GLY A 106 32.57 -10.90 21.95
CA GLY A 106 34.00 -11.21 22.12
C GLY A 106 34.64 -10.30 23.15
#